data_AF-A0A286EVT5-F1
#
_entry.id   AF-A0A286EVT5-F1
#
_cell.length_a   1.000
_cell.length_b   1.000
_cell.length_c   1.000
_cell.angle_alpha   90.00
_cell.angle_beta   90.00
_cell.angle_gamma   90.00
#
_symmetry.space_group_name_H-M   'P 1'
#
loop_
_entity.id
_entity.type
_entity.pdbx_description
1 polymer ?
#
loop_
_entity_poly.entity_id
_entity_poly.type
_entity_poly.pdbx_seq_one_letter_code
_entity_poly.pdbx_strand_id
1 'polypeptide(L)'
;MSETSDATGTSSGTGSDGGQYDIHLRGHLDSRWSAWFDGLTLTQLPDGSTVIQADLPDQAALHGLLRRVNDLGVPLIAVTRAQTGNSSPATTTSPATTTTKRSTR
;
A
#
# COMPACT_ATOMS: atom_id res chain seq x y z
N MET A 1 -2.85 46.78 -7.26
CA MET A 1 -1.76 45.95 -6.72
C MET A 1 -2.36 45.18 -5.56
N SER A 2 -3.21 44.19 -5.86
CA SER A 2 -2.87 42.81 -6.27
C SER A 2 -2.64 41.94 -5.04
N GLU A 3 -3.75 41.31 -4.65
CA GLU A 3 -3.90 39.93 -4.18
C GLU A 3 -2.81 39.38 -3.26
N THR A 4 -3.12 39.37 -1.96
CA THR A 4 -2.53 38.39 -1.04
C THR A 4 -3.17 37.04 -1.35
N SER A 5 -2.46 36.22 -2.12
CA SER A 5 -2.83 34.84 -2.42
C SER A 5 -2.86 34.01 -1.13
N ASP A 6 -4.06 33.60 -0.71
CA ASP A 6 -4.26 32.50 0.21
C ASP A 6 -3.83 31.19 -0.47
N ALA A 7 -2.58 30.78 -0.25
CA ALA A 7 -2.12 29.45 -0.61
C ALA A 7 -2.58 28.45 0.47
N THR A 8 -3.87 28.16 0.52
CA THR A 8 -4.36 26.97 1.22
C THR A 8 -4.06 25.76 0.34
N GLY A 9 -2.85 25.22 0.48
CA GLY A 9 -2.53 23.88 0.02
C GLY A 9 -3.26 22.87 0.89
N THR A 10 -4.57 22.72 0.70
CA THR A 10 -5.33 21.63 1.30
C THR A 10 -4.95 20.36 0.56
N SER A 11 -3.92 19.68 1.03
CA SER A 11 -3.67 18.28 0.75
C SER A 11 -4.78 17.45 1.39
N SER A 12 -5.94 17.40 0.72
CA SER A 12 -7.02 16.46 1.02
C SER A 12 -6.54 15.05 0.68
N GLY A 13 -5.77 14.44 1.57
CA GLY A 13 -5.55 12.98 1.58
C GLY A 13 -6.91 12.31 1.74
N THR A 14 -7.52 11.95 0.61
CA THR A 14 -8.86 11.35 0.59
C THR A 14 -8.69 9.90 1.02
N GLY A 15 -9.21 9.57 2.20
CA GLY A 15 -9.01 8.31 2.93
C GLY A 15 -9.46 7.06 2.17
N SER A 16 -8.62 6.60 1.25
CA SER A 16 -8.70 5.28 0.63
C SER A 16 -7.51 4.47 1.14
N ASP A 17 -7.62 3.99 2.38
CA ASP A 17 -6.63 3.08 2.98
C ASP A 17 -6.78 1.64 2.46
N GLY A 18 -7.68 1.44 1.49
CA GLY A 18 -7.81 0.21 0.72
C GLY A 18 -6.63 -0.03 -0.21
N GLY A 19 -6.44 -1.28 -0.59
CA GLY A 19 -5.42 -1.73 -1.52
C GLY A 19 -5.14 -3.21 -1.36
N GLN A 20 -4.14 -3.67 -2.10
CA GLN A 20 -3.69 -5.04 -2.03
C GLN A 20 -2.76 -5.24 -0.84
N TYR A 21 -2.97 -6.31 -0.09
CA TYR A 21 -2.19 -6.69 1.10
C TYR A 21 -1.71 -8.13 0.99
N ASP A 22 -0.48 -8.35 1.43
CA ASP A 22 0.13 -9.66 1.60
C ASP A 22 0.31 -9.93 3.10
N ILE A 23 -0.28 -11.02 3.57
CA ILE A 23 -0.31 -11.41 4.99
C ILE A 23 0.47 -12.71 5.14
N HIS A 24 1.59 -12.64 5.85
CA HIS A 24 2.50 -13.76 6.05
C HIS A 24 2.21 -14.44 7.38
N LEU A 25 1.97 -15.75 7.32
CA LEU A 25 1.60 -16.60 8.45
C LEU A 25 2.65 -17.69 8.66
N ARG A 26 2.91 -18.07 9.91
CA ARG A 26 3.80 -19.19 10.24
C ARG A 26 3.05 -20.51 10.13
N GLY A 27 3.58 -21.46 9.38
CA GLY A 27 2.96 -22.75 9.16
C GLY A 27 2.27 -22.83 7.79
N HIS A 28 2.03 -24.06 7.34
CA HIS A 28 1.27 -24.33 6.13
C HIS A 28 -0.21 -24.36 6.46
N LEU A 29 -0.94 -23.40 5.89
CA LEU A 29 -2.39 -23.40 5.96
C LEU A 29 -2.91 -24.33 4.86
N ASP A 30 -3.53 -25.44 5.28
CA ASP A 30 -4.13 -26.42 4.37
C ASP A 30 -5.10 -25.76 3.37
N SER A 31 -5.17 -26.32 2.17
CA SER A 31 -6.04 -25.86 1.09
C SER A 31 -7.53 -25.83 1.48
N ARG A 32 -7.95 -26.58 2.51
CA ARG A 32 -9.33 -26.54 3.06
C ARG A 32 -9.75 -25.17 3.58
N TRP A 33 -8.79 -24.35 3.99
CA TRP A 33 -9.05 -23.01 4.52
C TRP A 33 -9.22 -21.96 3.43
N SER A 34 -8.83 -22.25 2.18
CA SER A 34 -9.03 -21.34 1.04
C SER A 34 -10.51 -20.94 0.85
N ALA A 35 -11.42 -21.88 1.07
CA ALA A 35 -12.87 -21.61 1.07
C ALA A 35 -13.31 -20.71 2.23
N TRP A 36 -12.62 -20.75 3.38
CA TRP A 36 -12.95 -19.91 4.54
C TRP A 36 -12.48 -18.46 4.36
N PHE A 37 -11.47 -18.27 3.52
CA PHE A 37 -10.97 -16.98 3.10
C PHE A 37 -11.67 -16.44 1.84
N ASP A 38 -12.85 -16.96 1.47
CA ASP A 38 -13.73 -16.36 0.46
C ASP A 38 -13.03 -16.07 -0.89
N GLY A 39 -12.21 -17.01 -1.35
CA GLY A 39 -11.52 -16.91 -2.65
C GLY A 39 -10.25 -16.06 -2.64
N LEU A 40 -9.72 -15.68 -1.47
CA LEU A 40 -8.37 -15.12 -1.36
C LEU A 40 -7.30 -16.12 -1.84
N THR A 41 -6.20 -15.59 -2.35
CA THR A 41 -5.08 -16.41 -2.84
C THR A 41 -4.20 -16.81 -1.66
N LEU A 42 -4.12 -18.11 -1.39
CA LEU A 42 -3.23 -18.69 -0.38
C LEU A 42 -2.06 -19.38 -1.08
N THR A 43 -0.85 -18.90 -0.81
CA THR A 43 0.40 -19.46 -1.35
C THR A 43 1.21 -20.05 -0.21
N GLN A 44 1.43 -21.37 -0.24
CA GLN A 44 2.34 -22.04 0.70
C GLN A 44 3.78 -21.89 0.21
N LEU A 45 4.66 -21.40 1.07
CA LEU A 45 6.07 -21.21 0.78
C LEU A 45 6.91 -22.43 1.20
N PRO A 46 8.06 -22.66 0.56
CA PRO A 46 8.97 -23.76 0.92
C PRO A 46 9.55 -23.66 2.34
N ASP A 47 9.56 -22.46 2.92
CA ASP A 47 10.07 -22.19 4.28
C ASP A 47 9.10 -22.61 5.40
N GLY A 48 7.96 -23.20 5.04
CA GLY A 48 6.94 -23.59 6.01
C GLY A 48 5.97 -22.47 6.37
N SER A 49 5.96 -21.35 5.65
CA SER A 49 5.02 -20.24 5.87
C SER A 49 3.91 -20.20 4.80
N THR A 50 2.87 -19.41 5.04
CA THR A 50 1.77 -19.19 4.09
C THR A 50 1.59 -17.69 3.87
N VAL A 51 1.46 -17.28 2.61
CA VAL A 51 1.10 -15.91 2.23
C VAL A 51 -0.35 -15.89 1.78
N ILE A 52 -1.14 -15.01 2.39
CA ILE A 52 -2.50 -14.70 1.95
C ILE A 52 -2.45 -13.35 1.23
N GLN A 53 -2.84 -13.35 -0.04
CA GLN A 53 -2.95 -12.13 -0.84
C GLN A 53 -4.42 -11.70 -0.93
N ALA A 54 -4.70 -10.47 -0.54
CA ALA A 54 -6.06 -9.94 -0.47
C ALA A 54 -6.14 -8.50 -0.97
N ASP A 55 -7.11 -8.24 -1.85
CA ASP A 55 -7.51 -6.88 -2.16
C ASP A 55 -8.58 -6.45 -1.15
N LEU A 56 -8.27 -5.43 -0.35
CA LEU A 56 -9.10 -5.01 0.77
C LEU A 56 -9.55 -3.57 0.57
N PRO A 57 -10.86 -3.27 0.72
CA PRO A 57 -11.39 -1.92 0.47
C PRO A 57 -10.99 -0.90 1.54
N ASP A 58 -10.68 -1.36 2.76
CA ASP A 58 -10.32 -0.51 3.90
C ASP A 58 -9.55 -1.29 4.99
N GLN A 59 -9.13 -0.56 6.04
CA GLN A 59 -8.50 -1.14 7.21
C GLN A 59 -9.44 -2.04 8.03
N ALA A 60 -10.76 -1.81 8.03
CA ALA A 60 -11.70 -2.65 8.78
C ALA A 60 -11.75 -4.08 8.22
N ALA A 61 -11.73 -4.21 6.89
CA ALA A 61 -11.62 -5.50 6.20
C ALA A 61 -10.29 -6.20 6.52
N LEU A 62 -9.18 -5.45 6.58
CA LEU A 62 -7.88 -5.99 7.03
C LEU A 62 -7.95 -6.51 8.46
N HIS A 63 -8.47 -5.72 9.38
CA HIS A 63 -8.60 -6.14 10.78
C HIS A 63 -9.53 -7.35 10.95
N GLY A 64 -10.61 -7.43 10.17
CA GLY A 64 -11.48 -8.61 10.12
C GLY A 64 -10.75 -9.86 9.63
N LEU A 65 -9.89 -9.71 8.62
CA LEU A 65 -9.04 -10.80 8.12
C LEU A 65 -8.00 -11.25 9.16
N LEU A 66 -7.33 -10.31 9.83
CA LEU A 66 -6.36 -10.62 10.89
C LEU A 66 -7.01 -11.30 12.10
N ARG A 67 -8.26 -10.95 12.42
CA ARG A 67 -9.03 -11.66 13.46
C ARG A 67 -9.25 -13.11 13.07
N ARG A 68 -9.67 -13.38 11.83
CA ARG A 68 -9.84 -14.76 11.32
C ARG A 68 -8.55 -15.56 11.38
N VAL A 69 -7.42 -14.93 11.05
CA VAL A 69 -6.08 -15.54 11.21
C VAL A 69 -5.79 -15.89 12.67
N ASN A 70 -6.10 -14.98 13.59
CA ASN A 70 -5.91 -15.24 15.03
C ASN A 70 -6.82 -16.37 15.54
N ASP A 71 -8.04 -16.48 15.02
CA ASP A 71 -8.99 -17.54 15.39
C ASP A 71 -8.52 -18.94 14.93
N LEU A 72 -7.65 -19.01 13.91
CA LEU A 72 -6.97 -20.24 13.49
C LEU A 72 -5.86 -20.68 14.46
N GLY A 73 -5.44 -19.81 15.38
CA GLY A 73 -4.28 -20.05 16.26
C GLY A 73 -2.95 -20.02 15.51
N VAL A 74 -2.90 -19.47 14.30
CA VAL A 74 -1.71 -19.43 13.46
C VAL A 74 -0.95 -18.12 13.72
N PRO A 75 0.37 -18.16 14.01
CA PRO A 75 1.13 -16.95 14.27
C PRO A 75 1.25 -16.06 13.03
N LEU A 76 0.84 -14.81 13.16
CA LEU A 76 1.08 -13.76 12.17
C LEU A 76 2.56 -13.38 12.17
N ILE A 77 3.22 -13.46 11.01
CA ILE A 77 4.62 -13.05 10.82
C ILE A 77 4.70 -11.59 10.39
N ALA A 78 3.98 -11.22 9.33
CA ALA A 78 4.05 -9.88 8.74
C ALA A 78 2.77 -9.53 7.98
N VAL A 79 2.52 -8.23 7.83
CA VAL A 79 1.48 -7.66 6.96
C VAL A 79 2.15 -6.58 6.11
N THR A 80 2.09 -6.73 4.80
CA THR A 80 2.69 -5.80 3.84
C THR A 80 1.61 -5.29 2.91
N ARG A 81 1.50 -3.96 2.75
CA ARG A 81 0.67 -3.38 1.68
C ARG A 81 1.44 -3.48 0.37
N ALA A 82 0.89 -4.18 -0.62
CA ALA A 82 1.44 -4.20 -1.96
C ALA A 82 1.27 -2.80 -2.56
N GLN A 83 2.39 -2.17 -2.91
CA GLN A 83 2.38 -0.86 -3.54
C GLN A 83 1.83 -1.03 -4.96
N THR A 84 0.52 -0.83 -5.15
CA THR A 84 -0.03 -0.65 -6.50
C THR A 84 0.63 0.59 -7.06
N GLY A 85 1.53 0.42 -8.04
CA GLY A 85 2.43 1.46 -8.50
C GLY A 85 1.71 2.77 -8.75
N ASN A 86 1.81 3.72 -7.82
CA ASN A 86 1.94 5.09 -8.24
C ASN A 86 3.34 5.17 -8.82
N SER A 87 3.39 5.46 -10.11
CA SER A 87 4.61 5.85 -10.80
C SER A 87 5.45 6.71 -9.86
N SER A 88 6.74 6.41 -9.77
CA SER A 88 7.71 7.45 -9.43
C SER A 88 7.28 8.74 -10.12
N PRO A 89 7.23 9.90 -9.43
CA PRO A 89 7.56 11.12 -10.16
C PRO A 89 9.03 10.98 -10.54
N ALA A 90 9.29 10.26 -11.63
CA ALA A 90 10.56 10.32 -12.31
C ALA A 90 10.76 11.79 -12.67
N THR A 91 11.76 12.41 -12.06
CA THR A 91 12.51 13.56 -12.57
C THR A 91 11.69 14.78 -13.00
N THR A 92 11.63 15.80 -12.14
CA THR A 92 11.90 17.16 -12.64
C THR A 92 13.42 17.36 -12.62
N THR A 93 14.08 16.77 -13.61
CA THR A 93 15.19 17.45 -14.26
C THR A 93 14.56 18.69 -14.87
N SER A 94 14.75 19.85 -14.24
CA SER A 94 14.45 21.13 -14.90
C SER A 94 15.28 21.19 -16.19
N PRO A 95 14.64 21.33 -17.36
CA PRO A 95 15.38 21.61 -18.58
C PRO A 95 15.97 23.03 -18.49
N ALA A 96 17.25 23.16 -18.79
CA ALA A 96 17.86 24.42 -19.22
C ALA A 96 16.98 25.03 -20.34
N THR A 97 16.79 26.34 -20.53
CA THR A 97 17.74 27.46 -20.71
C THR A 97 16.82 28.69 -20.95
N THR A 98 17.02 29.92 -20.45
CA THR A 98 17.79 31.01 -21.10
C THR A 98 17.30 32.35 -20.51
N THR A 99 18.20 33.34 -20.38
CA THR A 99 17.97 34.79 -20.65
C THR A 99 18.18 35.77 -19.46
N THR A 100 19.43 36.21 -19.35
CA THR A 100 19.84 37.63 -19.45
C THR A 100 19.21 38.68 -18.53
N LYS A 101 20.00 39.18 -17.57
CA LYS A 101 20.23 40.62 -17.47
C LYS A 101 21.62 40.97 -16.91
N ARG A 102 22.46 41.40 -17.85
CA ARG A 102 23.64 42.26 -17.75
C ARG A 102 23.43 43.40 -16.75
N SER A 103 24.29 43.51 -15.73
CA SER A 103 25.03 44.75 -15.42
C SER A 103 25.77 44.68 -14.08
N THR A 104 26.86 45.39 -13.82
CA THR A 104 28.00 45.96 -14.58
C THR A 104 28.76 46.71 -13.47
N ARG A 105 30.04 46.36 -13.27
CA ARG A 105 31.06 47.07 -12.48
C ARG A 105 30.90 47.13 -10.95
#